data_AF-A0A497RLV6-F1
#
_entry.id   AF-A0A497RLV6-F1
#
_cell.length_a   1.000
_cell.length_b   1.000
_cell.length_c   1.000
_cell.angle_alpha   90.00
_cell.angle_beta   90.00
_cell.angle_gamma   90.00
#
_symmetry.space_group_name_H-M   'P 1'
#
loop_
_entity.id
_entity.type
_entity.pdbx_description
1 polymer ?
#
loop_
_entity_poly.entity_id
_entity_poly.type
_entity_poly.pdbx_seq_one_letter_code
_entity_poly.pdbx_strand_id
1 'polypeptide(L)'
;MSNLNSKFDVIAGLPPQGKSTMDSVFKQKDAESPILIEGRIAKVVDESSVPVLTALTSTAVSAITLPDVPWLVYQGMDQSDAVLTDKMAALRLNEGLIFKVETSESFTIGDLVRADAGVVKPLTGANERAIGQIIGKGDGFVVIAS
;
A
#
# COMPACT_ATOMS: atom_id res chain seq x y z
N MET A 1 20.06 8.02 -2.86
CA MET A 1 20.39 7.72 -1.45
C MET A 1 20.21 6.22 -1.25
N SER A 2 21.11 5.56 -0.52
CA SER A 2 21.15 4.09 -0.41
C SER A 2 19.96 3.55 0.40
N ASN A 3 19.15 2.67 -0.21
CA ASN A 3 17.94 2.03 0.34
C ASN A 3 18.19 1.08 1.53
N LEU A 4 19.42 0.96 2.04
CA LEU A 4 19.75 -0.01 3.10
C LEU A 4 19.07 0.26 4.44
N ASN A 5 18.72 1.51 4.76
CA ASN A 5 17.96 1.88 5.97
C ASN A 5 16.48 2.18 5.68
N SER A 6 16.02 2.03 4.43
CA SER A 6 14.63 2.30 4.11
C SER A 6 13.75 1.21 4.73
N LYS A 7 12.83 1.61 5.61
CA LYS A 7 11.84 0.70 6.21
C LYS A 7 10.71 0.34 5.24
N PHE A 8 10.69 0.98 4.07
CA PHE A 8 9.83 0.64 2.95
C PHE A 8 10.65 0.22 1.74
N ASP A 9 10.21 -0.81 1.03
CA ASP A 9 10.81 -1.23 -0.24
C ASP A 9 9.84 -2.14 -1.01
N VAL A 10 9.88 -2.15 -2.34
CA VAL A 10 9.13 -3.10 -3.15
C VAL A 10 10.11 -4.11 -3.73
N ILE A 11 10.08 -5.34 -3.20
CA ILE A 11 11.11 -6.37 -3.42
C ILE A 11 10.84 -7.18 -4.69
N ALA A 12 9.58 -7.47 -5.00
CA ALA A 12 9.19 -8.16 -6.24
C ALA A 12 7.77 -7.74 -6.66
N GLY A 13 7.47 -7.81 -7.96
CA GLY A 13 6.22 -7.31 -8.54
C GLY A 13 6.38 -5.98 -9.30
N LEU A 14 7.55 -5.34 -9.18
CA LEU A 14 8.03 -4.34 -10.14
C LEU A 14 8.72 -5.07 -11.30
N PRO A 15 8.28 -4.90 -12.57
CA PRO A 15 8.94 -5.53 -13.69
C PRO A 15 10.34 -4.96 -13.88
N PRO A 16 11.29 -5.75 -14.40
CA PRO A 16 12.65 -5.29 -14.67
C PRO A 16 12.74 -4.15 -15.70
N GLN A 17 11.61 -3.77 -16.34
CA GLN A 17 11.53 -2.70 -17.34
C GLN A 17 10.21 -1.89 -17.28
N GLY A 18 9.81 -1.44 -16.10
CA GLY A 18 9.25 -0.09 -15.98
C GLY A 18 7.76 0.14 -16.20
N LYS A 19 6.87 -0.84 -16.39
CA LYS A 19 5.41 -0.70 -16.10
C LYS A 19 4.78 -2.05 -15.79
N SER A 20 4.35 -2.24 -14.54
CA SER A 20 3.48 -3.35 -14.18
C SER A 20 2.06 -3.03 -14.61
N THR A 21 1.24 -4.02 -14.98
CA THR A 21 -0.23 -3.84 -15.06
C THR A 21 -0.86 -3.47 -13.71
N MET A 22 -0.06 -3.56 -12.63
CA MET A 22 -0.42 -3.26 -11.25
C MET A 22 -0.02 -1.85 -10.82
N ASP A 23 0.80 -1.17 -11.62
CA ASP A 23 1.26 0.20 -11.40
C ASP A 23 0.24 1.17 -11.99
N SER A 24 -0.16 2.15 -11.20
CA SER A 24 -1.03 3.23 -11.67
C SER A 24 -0.67 4.53 -10.99
N VAL A 25 -0.67 5.59 -11.80
CA VAL A 25 -0.42 6.95 -11.37
C VAL A 25 -1.76 7.64 -11.16
N PHE A 26 -1.97 8.13 -9.94
CA PHE A 26 -3.19 8.80 -9.54
C PHE A 26 -2.86 10.23 -9.09
N LYS A 27 -3.89 11.09 -9.12
CA LYS A 27 -3.86 12.30 -8.29
C LYS A 27 -4.26 11.92 -6.87
N GLN A 28 -3.75 12.65 -5.88
CA GLN A 28 -4.35 12.62 -4.55
C GLN A 28 -5.69 13.36 -4.60
N LYS A 29 -6.67 12.88 -3.82
CA LYS A 29 -7.96 13.55 -3.63
C LYS A 29 -7.75 14.97 -3.08
N ASP A 30 -8.57 15.92 -3.53
CA ASP A 30 -8.48 17.30 -3.07
C ASP A 30 -8.71 17.39 -1.54
N ALA A 31 -7.90 18.21 -0.86
CA ALA A 31 -7.91 18.43 0.59
C ALA A 31 -7.66 17.17 1.46
N GLU A 32 -7.08 16.11 0.90
CA GLU A 32 -6.68 14.93 1.66
C GLU A 32 -5.61 15.28 2.72
N SER A 33 -5.88 14.89 3.97
CA SER A 33 -5.01 15.13 5.12
C SER A 33 -5.01 13.92 6.06
N PRO A 34 -3.84 13.37 6.44
CA PRO A 34 -2.50 13.80 6.02
C PRO A 34 -2.21 13.46 4.55
N ILE A 35 -1.19 14.11 3.98
CA ILE A 35 -0.69 13.77 2.63
C ILE A 35 -0.28 12.28 2.63
N LEU A 36 -0.64 11.58 1.57
CA LEU A 36 -0.26 10.18 1.39
C LEU A 36 1.24 10.11 1.04
N ILE A 37 1.96 9.34 1.85
CA ILE A 37 3.40 9.11 1.71
C ILE A 37 3.68 7.67 1.33
N GLU A 38 4.90 7.41 0.89
CA GLU A 38 5.41 6.08 0.59
C GLU A 38 5.21 5.09 1.77
N GLY A 39 4.81 3.86 1.45
CA GLY A 39 4.52 2.80 2.43
C GLY A 39 3.12 2.84 3.05
N ARG A 40 2.27 3.82 2.69
CA ARG A 40 0.87 3.85 3.11
C ARG A 40 -0.02 3.04 2.19
N ILE A 41 -1.06 2.45 2.78
CA ILE A 41 -2.14 1.82 2.04
C ILE A 41 -3.25 2.85 1.81
N ALA A 42 -3.64 3.02 0.55
CA ALA A 42 -4.68 3.94 0.10
C ALA A 42 -5.81 3.18 -0.59
N LYS A 43 -6.87 3.91 -0.93
CA LYS A 43 -7.95 3.41 -1.78
C LYS A 43 -8.23 4.40 -2.91
N VAL A 44 -8.77 3.88 -4.01
CA VAL A 44 -9.22 4.68 -5.15
C VAL A 44 -10.67 5.10 -4.92
N VAL A 45 -10.96 6.37 -5.16
CA VAL A 45 -12.30 6.94 -5.18
C VAL A 45 -12.45 7.75 -6.46
N ASP A 46 -13.64 7.77 -7.04
CA ASP A 46 -13.93 8.62 -8.19
C ASP A 46 -14.29 10.03 -7.73
N GLU A 47 -13.54 11.02 -8.21
CA GLU A 47 -13.84 12.44 -8.04
C GLU A 47 -14.06 13.06 -9.42
N SER A 48 -15.28 13.54 -9.68
CA SER A 48 -15.63 14.13 -10.98
C SER A 48 -15.31 13.22 -12.18
N SER A 49 -15.56 11.91 -12.05
CA SER A 49 -15.24 10.88 -13.07
C SER A 49 -13.73 10.67 -13.33
N VAL A 50 -12.87 11.13 -12.43
CA VAL A 50 -11.43 10.87 -12.44
C VAL A 50 -11.08 10.04 -11.21
N PRO A 51 -10.38 8.91 -11.36
CA PRO A 51 -9.95 8.12 -10.22
C PRO A 51 -8.83 8.87 -9.47
N VAL A 52 -9.02 9.05 -8.16
CA VAL A 52 -8.07 9.69 -7.24
C VAL A 52 -7.77 8.80 -6.04
N LEU A 53 -6.60 8.94 -5.43
CA LEU A 53 -6.22 8.24 -4.21
C LEU A 53 -6.60 9.05 -2.96
N THR A 54 -7.16 8.36 -1.98
CA THR A 54 -7.48 8.88 -0.64
C THR A 54 -7.05 7.87 0.41
N ALA A 55 -6.84 8.31 1.66
CA ALA A 55 -6.47 7.43 2.74
C ALA A 55 -7.53 6.34 2.96
N LEU A 56 -7.05 5.14 3.21
CA LEU A 56 -7.91 4.06 3.66
C LEU A 56 -8.32 4.36 5.11
N THR A 57 -9.54 4.88 5.33
CA THR A 57 -10.06 5.25 6.66
C THR A 57 -10.94 4.16 7.29
N SER A 58 -11.38 3.17 6.51
CA SER A 58 -12.23 2.08 7.01
C SER A 58 -11.40 1.04 7.77
N THR A 59 -11.90 0.65 8.94
CA THR A 59 -11.45 -0.52 9.68
C THR A 59 -12.01 -1.78 9.02
N ALA A 60 -11.11 -2.63 8.55
CA ALA A 60 -11.37 -3.89 7.83
C ALA A 60 -12.02 -3.72 6.44
N VAL A 61 -11.24 -4.07 5.40
CA VAL A 61 -11.78 -4.43 4.09
C VAL A 61 -12.65 -5.67 4.28
N SER A 62 -13.97 -5.49 4.35
CA SER A 62 -14.93 -6.59 4.37
C SER A 62 -14.72 -7.45 3.11
N ALA A 63 -14.71 -8.77 3.26
CA ALA A 63 -14.59 -9.71 2.13
C ALA A 63 -15.70 -9.57 1.07
N ILE A 64 -16.75 -8.80 1.35
CA ILE A 64 -18.03 -8.81 0.62
C ILE A 64 -18.29 -7.48 -0.12
N THR A 65 -17.55 -6.41 0.16
CA THR A 65 -17.74 -5.10 -0.48
C THR A 65 -16.59 -4.78 -1.46
N LEU A 66 -16.77 -5.11 -2.74
CA LEU A 66 -16.13 -4.36 -3.84
C LEU A 66 -16.67 -2.91 -3.73
N PRO A 67 -15.83 -1.91 -3.40
CA PRO A 67 -14.72 -1.50 -4.26
C PRO A 67 -13.39 -1.21 -3.54
N ASP A 68 -13.24 -1.55 -2.26
CA ASP A 68 -12.04 -1.19 -1.48
C ASP A 68 -10.86 -2.15 -1.73
N VAL A 69 -10.43 -2.30 -2.99
CA VAL A 69 -9.17 -2.97 -3.26
C VAL A 69 -8.05 -2.05 -2.77
N PRO A 70 -7.23 -2.47 -1.79
CA PRO A 70 -6.22 -1.59 -1.24
C PRO A 70 -5.05 -1.43 -2.22
N TRP A 71 -4.49 -0.23 -2.26
CA TRP A 71 -3.35 0.14 -3.10
C TRP A 71 -2.18 0.58 -2.21
N LEU A 72 -0.98 0.09 -2.49
CA LEU A 72 0.24 0.46 -1.79
C LEU A 72 0.88 1.66 -2.49
N VAL A 73 1.01 2.79 -1.79
CA VAL A 73 1.73 3.96 -2.31
C VAL A 73 3.23 3.67 -2.24
N TYR A 74 3.91 3.64 -3.38
CA TYR A 74 5.37 3.45 -3.44
C TYR A 74 6.12 4.71 -3.87
N GLN A 75 5.43 5.70 -4.44
CA GLN A 75 5.93 7.06 -4.59
C GLN A 75 4.83 8.03 -4.14
N GLY A 76 5.02 8.61 -2.96
CA GLY A 76 4.11 9.61 -2.38
C GLY A 76 4.39 11.01 -2.92
N MET A 77 3.53 11.97 -2.57
CA MET A 77 3.72 13.39 -2.94
C MET A 77 4.90 14.06 -2.21
N ASP A 78 5.52 13.37 -1.25
CA ASP A 78 6.73 13.80 -0.55
C ASP A 78 8.00 13.64 -1.41
N GLN A 79 7.93 12.89 -2.52
CA GLN A 79 9.03 12.78 -3.47
C GLN A 79 8.97 13.90 -4.51
N SER A 80 10.01 14.74 -4.55
CA SER A 80 10.16 15.86 -5.49
C SER A 80 10.65 15.44 -6.87
N ASP A 81 10.11 14.35 -7.43
CA ASP A 81 10.38 13.95 -8.81
C ASP A 81 9.52 14.79 -9.77
N ALA A 82 10.18 15.46 -10.71
CA ALA A 82 9.54 16.33 -11.71
C ALA A 82 8.55 15.58 -12.63
N VAL A 83 8.64 14.24 -12.69
CA VAL A 83 7.73 13.40 -13.49
C VAL A 83 6.38 13.16 -12.79
N LEU A 84 6.35 13.25 -11.46
CA LEU A 84 5.17 12.98 -10.62
C LEU A 84 4.67 14.23 -9.87
N THR A 85 4.99 15.42 -10.36
CA THR A 85 4.47 16.67 -9.76
C THR A 85 2.93 16.60 -9.65
N ASP A 86 2.43 16.75 -8.42
CA ASP A 86 1.02 16.63 -8.02
C ASP A 86 0.36 15.26 -8.30
N LYS A 87 1.18 14.21 -8.41
CA LYS A 87 0.75 12.82 -8.68
C LYS A 87 1.44 11.86 -7.74
N MET A 88 0.85 10.69 -7.58
CA MET A 88 1.41 9.59 -6.81
C MET A 88 1.34 8.31 -7.60
N ALA A 89 2.30 7.42 -7.35
CA ALA A 89 2.29 6.09 -7.93
C ALA A 89 1.96 5.04 -6.86
N ALA A 90 1.03 4.17 -7.18
CA ALA A 90 0.57 3.12 -6.28
C ALA A 90 0.44 1.78 -7.00
N LEU A 91 0.62 0.71 -6.23
CA LEU A 91 0.55 -0.68 -6.68
C LEU A 91 -0.68 -1.36 -6.09
N ARG A 92 -1.45 -2.06 -6.93
CA ARG A 92 -2.60 -2.83 -6.46
C ARG A 92 -2.17 -4.03 -5.62
N LEU A 93 -2.78 -4.22 -4.45
CA LEU A 93 -2.55 -5.38 -3.59
C LEU A 93 -3.44 -6.58 -3.98
N ASN A 94 -3.03 -7.79 -3.56
CA ASN A 94 -3.57 -9.12 -3.91
C ASN A 94 -3.27 -9.58 -5.34
N GLU A 95 -2.17 -9.12 -5.93
CA GLU A 95 -1.80 -9.46 -7.30
C GLU A 95 -0.36 -10.03 -7.42
N GLY A 96 0.21 -10.61 -6.35
CA GLY A 96 1.54 -11.22 -6.37
C GLY A 96 2.68 -10.25 -6.04
N LEU A 97 2.38 -9.17 -5.29
CA LEU A 97 3.35 -8.15 -4.89
C LEU A 97 4.12 -8.60 -3.66
N ILE A 98 5.44 -8.46 -3.65
CA ILE A 98 6.25 -8.61 -2.44
C ILE A 98 6.80 -7.25 -2.05
N PHE A 99 6.42 -6.78 -0.88
CA PHE A 99 6.81 -5.46 -0.39
C PHE A 99 7.18 -5.49 1.09
N LYS A 100 7.99 -4.52 1.48
CA LYS A 100 8.48 -4.25 2.83
C LYS A 100 7.83 -2.97 3.31
N VAL A 101 7.26 -2.98 4.52
CA VAL A 101 6.62 -1.83 5.14
C VAL A 101 7.02 -1.68 6.59
N GLU A 102 7.08 -0.43 7.05
CA GLU A 102 7.23 -0.12 8.47
C GLU A 102 6.01 -0.59 9.26
N THR A 103 6.25 -1.11 10.45
CA THR A 103 5.19 -1.50 11.37
C THR A 103 5.60 -1.29 12.82
N SER A 104 4.64 -0.92 13.66
CA SER A 104 4.74 -0.96 15.12
C SER A 104 4.12 -2.21 15.75
N GLU A 105 3.40 -2.99 14.94
CA GLU A 105 2.73 -4.23 15.37
C GLU A 105 3.71 -5.41 15.39
N SER A 106 3.44 -6.37 16.28
CA SER A 106 4.19 -7.62 16.36
C SER A 106 3.59 -8.66 15.43
N PHE A 107 4.43 -9.28 14.60
CA PHE A 107 4.03 -10.32 13.65
C PHE A 107 4.92 -11.55 13.74
N THR A 108 4.34 -12.69 13.42
CA THR A 108 5.03 -13.95 13.17
C THR A 108 5.09 -14.23 11.67
N ILE A 109 6.18 -14.88 11.22
CA ILE A 109 6.27 -15.36 9.84
C ILE A 109 5.13 -16.38 9.61
N GLY A 110 4.39 -16.20 8.53
CA GLY A 110 3.20 -16.98 8.20
C GLY A 110 1.88 -16.33 8.61
N ASP A 111 1.89 -15.25 9.39
CA ASP A 111 0.67 -14.54 9.76
C ASP A 111 0.01 -13.92 8.53
N LEU A 112 -1.31 -14.05 8.43
CA LEU A 112 -2.11 -13.32 7.47
C LEU A 112 -2.32 -11.88 7.96
N VAL A 113 -2.32 -10.95 7.01
CA VAL A 113 -2.44 -9.53 7.31
C VAL A 113 -3.61 -8.88 6.59
N ARG A 114 -4.10 -7.78 7.14
CA ARG A 114 -5.14 -6.92 6.56
C ARG A 114 -4.68 -5.47 6.50
N ALA A 115 -5.30 -4.71 5.61
CA ALA A 115 -5.19 -3.26 5.62
C ALA A 115 -6.14 -2.66 6.67
N ASP A 116 -5.65 -1.70 7.46
CA ASP A 116 -6.41 -0.99 8.47
C ASP A 116 -5.87 0.43 8.62
N ALA A 117 -6.71 1.45 8.44
CA ALA A 117 -6.32 2.87 8.60
C ALA A 117 -5.02 3.27 7.84
N GLY A 118 -4.81 2.70 6.65
CA GLY A 118 -3.62 2.93 5.82
C GLY A 118 -2.31 2.29 6.29
N VAL A 119 -2.38 1.36 7.25
CA VAL A 119 -1.27 0.51 7.70
C VAL A 119 -1.64 -0.98 7.60
N VAL A 120 -0.64 -1.84 7.81
CA VAL A 120 -0.84 -3.29 7.87
C VAL A 120 -1.07 -3.71 9.32
N LYS A 121 -2.08 -4.56 9.54
CA LYS A 121 -2.38 -5.18 10.85
C LYS A 121 -2.58 -6.70 10.73
N PRO A 122 -2.46 -7.45 11.85
CA PRO A 122 -2.82 -8.86 11.87
C PRO A 122 -4.28 -9.07 11.46
N LEU A 123 -4.54 -10.17 10.74
CA LEU A 123 -5.90 -10.62 10.48
C LEU A 123 -6.47 -11.23 11.77
N THR A 124 -7.57 -10.68 12.27
CA THR A 124 -8.15 -11.02 13.59
C THR A 124 -9.57 -11.59 13.51
N GLY A 125 -10.30 -11.31 12.43
CA GLY A 125 -11.69 -11.69 12.25
C GLY A 125 -11.93 -12.53 11.00
N ALA A 126 -12.89 -13.46 11.09
CA ALA A 126 -13.28 -14.33 9.97
C ALA A 126 -13.91 -13.58 8.77
N ASN A 127 -14.38 -12.34 8.99
CA ASN A 127 -15.01 -11.51 7.96
C ASN A 127 -14.04 -10.49 7.34
N GLU A 128 -12.77 -10.50 7.76
CA GLU A 128 -11.75 -9.60 7.28
C GLU A 128 -11.05 -10.19 6.05
N ARG A 129 -10.76 -9.37 5.05
CA ARG A 129 -10.02 -9.80 3.86
C ARG A 129 -8.52 -9.75 4.11
N ALA A 130 -7.84 -10.88 3.92
CA ALA A 130 -6.38 -10.91 3.87
C ALA A 130 -5.89 -10.13 2.65
N ILE A 131 -4.84 -9.32 2.84
CA ILE A 131 -4.13 -8.60 1.77
C ILE A 131 -2.78 -9.25 1.45
N GLY A 132 -2.42 -10.30 2.18
CA GLY A 132 -1.15 -11.00 2.03
C GLY A 132 -0.76 -11.80 3.27
N GLN A 133 0.45 -12.35 3.24
CA GLN A 133 1.06 -13.13 4.31
C GLN A 133 2.47 -12.61 4.63
N ILE A 134 2.85 -12.60 5.91
CA ILE A 134 4.20 -12.25 6.34
C ILE A 134 5.18 -13.35 5.92
N ILE A 135 6.18 -12.99 5.12
CA ILE A 135 7.27 -13.90 4.69
C ILE A 135 8.62 -13.55 5.31
N GLY A 136 8.75 -12.38 5.95
CA GLY A 136 9.95 -11.93 6.62
C GLY A 136 9.69 -10.77 7.58
N LYS A 137 10.61 -10.56 8.54
CA LYS A 137 10.52 -9.45 9.50
C LYS A 137 11.91 -8.96 9.93
N GLY A 138 11.98 -7.70 10.35
CA GLY A 138 13.15 -7.10 10.98
C GLY A 138 12.74 -6.03 11.99
N ASP A 139 13.72 -5.29 12.51
CA ASP A 139 13.45 -4.27 13.54
C ASP A 139 12.65 -3.10 12.96
N GLY A 140 11.35 -3.07 13.29
CA GLY A 140 10.41 -2.03 12.85
C GLY A 140 9.90 -2.18 11.42
N PHE A 141 10.06 -3.34 10.77
CA PHE A 141 9.49 -3.60 9.45
C PHE A 141 9.10 -5.07 9.25
N VAL A 142 8.19 -5.29 8.30
CA VAL A 142 7.79 -6.63 7.82
C VAL A 142 7.85 -6.71 6.30
N VAL A 143 8.04 -7.93 5.80
CA VAL A 143 7.99 -8.27 4.38
C VAL A 143 6.76 -9.14 4.12
N ILE A 144 5.95 -8.73 3.15
CA ILE A 144 4.62 -9.26 2.88
C ILE A 144 4.57 -9.74 1.45
N ALA A 145 4.05 -10.95 1.24
CA ALA A 145 3.64 -11.44 -0.06
C ALA A 145 2.13 -11.30 -0.19
N SER A 146 1.68 -10.50 -1.16
CA SER A 146 0.30 -10.10 -1.42
C SER A 146 -0.31 -10.87 -2.56
#